data_AF-A0AAN7CHR1-F1
#
_entry.id   AF-A0AAN7CHR1-F1
#
_cell.length_a   1.000
_cell.length_b   1.000
_cell.length_c   1.000
_cell.angle_alpha   90.00
_cell.angle_beta   90.00
_cell.angle_gamma   90.00
#
_symmetry.space_group_name_H-M   'P 1'
#
loop_
_entity.id
_entity.type
_entity.pdbx_description
1 polymer ?
#
loop_
_entity_poly.entity_id
_entity_poly.type
_entity_poly.pdbx_seq_one_letter_code
_entity_poly.pdbx_strand_id
1 'polypeptide(L)'
;MVNRILFWTGFGLIVRFWQLGIEMRPFFNRKSLWAYPVFGGVGASFGYWLQGVDERQTKMLEERKQAILEKRARRAQREASAATAAPSEIAA
;
A
#
# COMPACT_ATOMS: atom_id res chain seq x y z
N MET A 1 -4.46 5.30 5.95
CA MET A 1 -5.62 5.44 5.04
C MET A 1 -5.94 6.92 4.79
N VAL A 2 -6.46 7.66 5.77
CA VAL A 2 -6.85 9.08 5.63
C VAL A 2 -5.68 9.99 5.22
N ASN A 3 -4.47 9.77 5.77
CA ASN A 3 -3.31 10.61 5.47
C ASN A 3 -2.93 10.61 3.98
N ARG A 4 -3.06 9.47 3.28
CA ARG A 4 -2.70 9.36 1.86
C ARG A 4 -3.70 10.12 0.98
N ILE A 5 -4.99 9.94 1.25
CA ILE A 5 -6.05 10.66 0.52
C ILE A 5 -5.95 12.17 0.79
N LEU A 6 -5.75 12.59 2.05
CA LEU A 6 -5.54 13.99 2.40
C LEU A 6 -4.32 14.59 1.69
N PHE A 7 -3.19 13.87 1.69
CA PHE A 7 -1.97 14.30 1.00
C PHE A 7 -2.24 14.52 -0.49
N TRP A 8 -2.83 13.53 -1.18
CA TRP A 8 -3.09 13.64 -2.62
C TRP A 8 -4.17 14.66 -2.97
N THR A 9 -5.16 14.87 -2.09
CA THR A 9 -6.16 15.93 -2.22
C THR A 9 -5.50 17.31 -2.11
N GLY A 10 -4.69 17.52 -1.07
CA GLY A 10 -3.91 18.75 -0.88
C GLY A 10 -2.93 18.99 -2.02
N PHE A 11 -2.28 17.93 -2.51
CA PHE A 11 -1.41 18.00 -3.68
C PHE A 11 -2.15 18.49 -4.92
N GLY A 12 -3.36 17.98 -5.21
CA GLY A 12 -4.19 18.46 -6.31
C GLY A 12 -4.48 19.97 -6.20
N LEU A 13 -4.81 20.45 -5.00
CA LEU A 13 -5.03 21.88 -4.74
C LEU A 13 -3.75 22.71 -4.94
N ILE A 14 -2.60 22.21 -4.50
CA ILE A 14 -1.30 22.85 -4.70
C ILE A 14 -0.94 22.91 -6.18
N VAL A 15 -1.19 21.84 -6.94
CA VAL A 15 -0.97 21.82 -8.39
C VAL A 15 -1.82 22.89 -9.09
N ARG A 16 -3.09 23.06 -8.68
CA ARG A 16 -3.93 24.15 -9.20
C ARG A 16 -3.36 25.52 -8.87
N PHE A 17 -2.85 25.68 -7.65
CA PHE A 17 -2.20 26.92 -7.21
C PHE A 17 -0.92 27.20 -8.01
N TRP A 18 -0.10 26.18 -8.24
CA TRP A 18 1.09 26.26 -9.08
C TRP A 18 0.72 26.66 -10.51
N GLN A 19 -0.26 26.00 -11.13
CA GLN A 19 -0.73 26.33 -12.48
C GLN A 19 -1.10 27.82 -12.61
N LEU A 20 -1.86 28.35 -11.64
CA LEU A 20 -2.24 29.78 -11.63
C LEU A 20 -1.04 30.71 -11.43
N GLY A 21 -0.06 30.27 -10.64
CA GLY A 21 1.21 30.98 -10.47
C GLY A 21 2.00 31.09 -11.77
N ILE A 22 2.03 30.03 -12.58
CA ILE A 22 2.67 30.05 -13.92
C ILE A 22 1.87 30.92 -14.88
N GLU A 23 0.54 30.81 -14.90
CA GLU A 23 -0.32 31.61 -15.78
C GLU A 23 -0.41 33.09 -15.36
N MET A 24 0.21 33.49 -14.25
CA MET A 24 0.08 34.82 -13.63
C MET A 24 -1.38 35.30 -13.50
N ARG A 25 -2.31 34.34 -13.31
CA ARG A 25 -3.72 34.66 -13.09
C ARG A 25 -4.00 34.79 -11.60
N PRO A 26 -4.90 35.71 -11.20
CA PRO A 26 -5.29 35.85 -9.80
C PRO A 26 -5.83 34.53 -9.25
N PHE A 27 -5.30 34.09 -8.11
CA PHE A 27 -5.62 32.79 -7.50
C PHE A 27 -7.11 32.64 -7.19
N PHE A 28 -7.77 33.71 -6.76
CA PHE A 28 -9.16 33.71 -6.35
C PHE A 28 -10.02 34.51 -7.33
N ASN A 29 -10.49 33.84 -8.39
CA ASN A 29 -11.48 34.39 -9.32
C ASN A 29 -12.80 33.62 -9.17
N ARG A 30 -13.92 34.31 -8.90
CA ARG A 30 -15.26 33.70 -8.69
C ARG A 30 -15.65 32.68 -9.75
N LYS A 31 -15.25 32.88 -11.02
CA LYS A 31 -15.53 31.93 -12.12
C LYS A 31 -14.68 30.66 -12.07
N SER A 32 -13.54 30.67 -11.39
CA SER A 32 -12.56 29.59 -11.36
C SER A 32 -12.46 28.87 -10.00
N LEU A 33 -13.16 29.35 -8.97
CA LEU A 33 -13.15 28.73 -7.64
C LEU A 33 -13.62 27.26 -7.66
N TRP A 34 -14.50 26.89 -8.59
CA TRP A 34 -14.95 25.51 -8.77
C TRP A 34 -13.83 24.56 -9.26
N ALA A 35 -12.75 25.07 -9.85
CA ALA A 35 -11.63 24.23 -10.24
C ALA A 35 -10.90 23.63 -9.03
N TYR A 36 -10.87 24.32 -7.88
CA TYR A 36 -10.22 23.80 -6.67
C TYR A 36 -10.80 22.47 -6.19
N PRO A 37 -12.12 22.31 -5.95
CA PRO A 37 -12.68 21.02 -5.59
C PRO A 37 -12.53 19.96 -6.69
N VAL A 38 -12.48 20.33 -7.98
CA VAL A 38 -12.19 19.39 -9.07
C VAL A 38 -10.76 18.84 -8.95
N PHE A 39 -9.77 19.71 -8.82
CA PHE A 39 -8.37 19.29 -8.66
C PHE A 39 -8.15 18.50 -7.36
N GLY A 40 -8.79 18.92 -6.27
CA GLY A 40 -8.81 18.17 -5.02
C GLY A 40 -9.46 16.79 -5.19
N GLY A 41 -10.58 16.69 -5.90
CA GLY A 41 -11.27 15.44 -6.18
C GLY A 41 -10.48 14.49 -7.07
N VAL A 42 -9.78 15.01 -8.09
CA VAL A 42 -8.85 14.22 -8.92
C VAL A 42 -7.70 13.69 -8.06
N GLY A 43 -7.10 14.55 -7.23
CA GLY A 43 -6.06 14.16 -6.28
C GLY A 43 -6.54 13.08 -5.31
N ALA A 44 -7.72 13.26 -4.70
CA ALA A 44 -8.32 12.28 -3.80
C ALA A 44 -8.55 10.92 -4.48
N SER A 45 -9.09 10.94 -5.71
CA SER A 45 -9.35 9.75 -6.52
C SER A 45 -8.05 9.01 -6.85
N PHE A 46 -7.00 9.77 -7.20
CA PHE A 46 -5.68 9.21 -7.44
C PHE A 46 -5.07 8.60 -6.17
N GLY A 47 -5.18 9.28 -5.03
CA GLY A 47 -4.71 8.77 -3.75
C GLY A 47 -5.42 7.49 -3.32
N TYR A 48 -6.73 7.38 -3.57
CA TYR A 48 -7.51 6.17 -3.34
C TYR A 48 -7.07 5.02 -4.25
N TRP A 49 -6.83 5.28 -5.54
CA TRP A 49 -6.32 4.28 -6.46
C TRP A 49 -4.94 3.75 -6.05
N LEU A 50 -4.01 4.65 -5.68
CA LEU A 50 -2.69 4.29 -5.18
C LEU A 50 -2.75 3.41 -3.93
N GLN A 51 -3.70 3.68 -3.04
CA GLN A 51 -3.93 2.82 -1.87
C GLN A 51 -4.30 1.39 -2.28
N GLY A 52 -5.21 1.24 -3.25
CA GLY A 52 -5.58 -0.08 -3.74
C GLY A 52 -4.42 -0.84 -4.39
N VAL A 53 -3.50 -0.13 -5.06
CA VAL A 53 -2.26 -0.74 -5.58
C VAL A 53 -1.36 -1.24 -4.44
N ASP A 54 -1.16 -0.42 -3.41
CA ASP A 54 -0.30 -0.76 -2.25
C ASP A 54 -0.84 -1.95 -1.46
N GLU A 55 -2.16 -2.01 -1.25
CA GLU A 55 -2.85 -3.12 -0.59
C GLU A 55 -2.66 -4.44 -1.36
N ARG A 56 -2.75 -4.41 -2.69
CA ARG A 56 -2.51 -5.60 -3.53
C ARG A 56 -1.07 -6.11 -3.40
N GLN A 57 -0.09 -5.20 -3.38
CA GLN A 57 1.32 -5.57 -3.24
C GLN A 57 1.63 -6.15 -1.86
N THR A 58 1.14 -5.49 -0.80
CA THR A 58 1.35 -5.91 0.58
C THR A 58 0.70 -7.27 0.83
N LYS A 59 -0.53 -7.47 0.34
CA LYS A 59 -1.22 -8.76 0.44
C LYS A 59 -0.43 -9.88 -0.25
N MET A 60 0.10 -9.64 -1.45
CA MET A 60 0.91 -10.65 -2.14
C MET A 60 2.19 -11.00 -1.37
N LEU A 61 2.83 -10.00 -0.75
CA LEU A 61 4.03 -10.22 0.08
C LEU A 61 3.69 -11.03 1.35
N GLU A 62 2.58 -10.71 2.01
CA GLU A 62 2.10 -11.45 3.19
C GLU A 62 1.76 -12.90 2.86
N GLU A 63 1.05 -13.15 1.77
CA GLU A 63 0.72 -14.51 1.31
C GLU A 63 1.99 -15.33 1.04
N ARG A 64 2.98 -14.76 0.36
CA ARG A 64 4.27 -15.42 0.11
C ARG A 64 5.02 -15.71 1.41
N LYS A 65 5.02 -14.76 2.35
CA LYS A 65 5.65 -14.93 3.66
C LYS A 65 4.99 -16.06 4.45
N GLN A 66 3.66 -16.11 4.48
CA GLN A 66 2.91 -17.17 5.15
C GLN A 66 3.23 -18.55 4.54
N ALA A 67 3.24 -18.67 3.20
CA ALA A 67 3.59 -19.92 2.53
C ALA A 67 5.01 -20.41 2.85
N ILE A 68 5.98 -19.49 2.99
CA ILE A 68 7.35 -19.84 3.38
C ILE A 68 7.40 -20.30 4.84
N LEU A 69 6.73 -19.59 5.74
CA LEU A 69 6.69 -19.95 7.17
C LEU A 69 6.02 -21.31 7.39
N GLU A 70 4.93 -21.59 6.67
CA GLU A 70 4.25 -22.88 6.74
C GLU A 70 5.15 -24.02 6.24
N LYS A 71 5.87 -23.81 5.13
CA LYS A 71 6.86 -24.80 4.65
C LYS A 71 7.96 -25.06 5.68
N ARG A 72 8.44 -24.02 6.37
CA ARG A 72 9.44 -24.17 7.46
C ARG A 72 8.87 -24.92 8.66
N ALA A 73 7.64 -24.62 9.07
CA ALA A 73 6.96 -25.32 10.15
C ALA A 73 6.77 -26.81 9.83
N ARG A 74 6.38 -27.15 8.60
CA ARG A 74 6.26 -28.54 8.13
C ARG A 74 7.61 -29.27 8.11
N ARG A 75 8.71 -28.61 7.75
CA ARG A 75 10.06 -29.20 7.83
C ARG A 75 10.48 -29.47 9.27
N ALA A 76 10.30 -28.49 10.16
CA ALA A 76 10.61 -28.64 11.59
C ALA A 76 9.81 -29.79 12.24
N GLN A 77 8.53 -29.95 11.89
CA GLN A 77 7.73 -31.09 12.36
C GLN A 77 8.27 -32.44 11.87
N ARG A 78 8.68 -32.56 10.61
CA ARG A 78 9.26 -33.79 10.05
C ARG A 78 10.60 -34.14 10.69
N GLU A 79 11.46 -33.14 10.90
CA GLU A 79 12.73 -33.31 11.59
C GLU A 79 12.54 -33.73 13.04
N ALA A 80 11.57 -33.13 13.76
CA ALA A 80 11.21 -33.55 15.11
C ALA A 80 10.68 -34.99 15.17
N SER A 81 9.80 -35.38 14.24
CA SER A 81 9.30 -36.77 14.16
C SER A 81 10.41 -37.78 13.81
N ALA A 82 11.34 -37.43 12.92
CA ALA A 82 12.48 -38.28 12.57
C ALA A 82 13.48 -38.44 13.74
N ALA A 83 13.76 -37.36 14.47
CA ALA A 83 14.58 -37.40 15.68
C ALA A 83 13.96 -38.27 16.79
N THR A 84 12.63 -38.33 16.85
CA THR A 84 11.91 -39.16 17.83
C THR A 84 11.87 -40.65 17.43
N ALA A 85 12.00 -40.98 16.14
CA ALA A 85 11.98 -42.38 15.65
C ALA A 85 13.36 -43.08 15.68
N ALA A 86 14.46 -42.32 15.66
CA ALA A 86 15.83 -42.83 15.66
C ALA A 86 16.34 -43.56 16.95
N PRO A 87 15.73 -43.51 18.15
CA PRO A 87 16.33 -44.16 19.33
C PRO A 87 16.25 -45.70 19.37
N SER A 88 15.58 -46.37 18.43
CA SER A 88 15.24 -47.81 18.57
C SER A 88 16.04 -48.81 17.73
N GLU A 89 16.92 -48.37 16.81
CA GLU A 89 17.67 -49.30 15.93
C GLU A 89 19.12 -49.58 16.35
N ILE A 90 19.68 -48.89 17.35
CA ILE A 90 21.11 -49.08 17.76
C ILE A 90 21.26 -50.14 18.89
N ALA A 91 20.15 -50.69 19.40
CA ALA A 91 20.16 -51.65 20.51
C ALA A 91 19.48 -52.98 20.14
N ALA A 92 20.01 -53.69 19.14
CA ALA A 92 19.65 -55.08 18.83
C ALA A 92 20.91 -55.89 18.45
#